data_AF-A0A067BBW5-F1
#
_entry.id   AF-A0A067BBW5-F1
#
_cell.length_a   1.000
_cell.length_b   1.000
_cell.length_c   1.000
_cell.angle_alpha   90.00
_cell.angle_beta   90.00
_cell.angle_gamma   90.00
#
_symmetry.space_group_name_H-M   'P 1'
#
loop_
_entity.id
_entity.type
_entity.pdbx_description
1 polymer ?
#
loop_
_entity_poly.entity_id
_entity_poly.type
_entity_poly.pdbx_seq_one_letter_code
_entity_poly.pdbx_strand_id
1 'polypeptide(L)'
;MDMVDATMERLHALKLTSDMALSRKGQELHDQAAALHVREQYENMVVEQTKRSQLALQENAQLRSMLATMEQQNQVLRQTVHALEEYREKHDVQVMHIQQLQDEIKRLQQANFSLKFYLQQSDHTIHGAFPPQPPDVY
;
A
#
# COMPACT_ATOMS: atom_id res chain seq x y z
N MET A 1 38.67 39.79 85.25
CA MET A 1 37.22 39.89 84.99
C MET A 1 36.89 39.00 83.80
N ASP A 2 37.49 37.79 83.75
CA ASP A 2 37.88 37.19 82.46
C ASP A 2 37.12 35.88 82.17
N MET A 3 36.38 35.37 83.15
CA MET A 3 35.62 34.13 83.02
C MET A 3 34.31 34.34 82.25
N VAL A 4 33.70 35.53 82.40
CA VAL A 4 32.44 35.89 81.74
C VAL A 4 32.67 36.11 80.24
N ASP A 5 33.74 36.83 79.86
CA ASP A 5 34.11 37.01 78.44
C ASP A 5 34.44 35.69 77.76
N ALA A 6 35.23 34.80 78.39
CA ALA A 6 35.55 33.50 77.83
C ALA A 6 34.32 32.59 77.63
N THR A 7 33.31 32.69 78.51
CA THR A 7 32.04 31.97 78.33
C THR A 7 31.17 32.58 77.23
N MET A 8 31.18 33.91 77.07
CA MET A 8 30.44 34.60 76.01
C MET A 8 31.05 34.28 74.63
N GLU A 9 32.37 34.23 74.54
CA GLU A 9 33.11 33.88 73.32
C GLU A 9 32.87 32.42 72.90
N ARG A 10 32.85 31.48 73.86
CA ARG A 10 32.46 30.08 73.61
C ARG A 10 31.01 29.94 73.15
N LEU A 11 30.10 30.69 73.74
CA LEU A 11 28.69 30.69 73.34
C LEU A 11 28.51 31.23 71.92
N HIS A 12 29.27 32.27 71.56
CA HIS A 12 29.26 32.86 70.23
C HIS A 12 29.84 31.91 69.17
N ALA A 13 30.93 31.22 69.50
CA ALA A 13 31.51 30.18 68.64
C ALA A 13 30.54 29.00 68.44
N LEU A 14 29.87 28.54 69.51
CA LEU A 14 28.85 27.49 69.44
C LEU A 14 27.65 27.91 68.57
N LYS A 15 27.19 29.15 68.70
CA LYS A 15 26.09 29.70 67.89
C LYS A 15 26.46 29.77 66.41
N LEU A 16 27.66 30.25 66.08
CA LEU A 16 28.17 30.26 64.69
C LEU A 16 28.30 28.85 64.11
N THR A 17 28.75 27.88 64.89
CA THR A 17 28.80 26.48 64.44
C THR A 17 27.43 25.86 64.23
N SER A 18 26.45 26.22 65.08
CA SER A 18 25.05 25.80 64.94
C SER A 18 24.41 26.40 63.69
N ASP A 19 24.59 27.69 63.45
CA ASP A 19 24.06 28.38 62.27
C ASP A 19 24.70 27.84 60.98
N MET A 20 26.01 27.51 60.99
CA MET A 20 26.67 26.84 59.87
C MET A 20 26.22 25.39 59.67
N ALA A 21 25.88 24.67 60.74
CA ALA A 21 25.35 23.31 60.65
C ALA A 21 23.92 23.30 60.10
N LEU A 22 23.09 24.27 60.52
CA LEU A 22 21.72 24.46 60.02
C LEU A 22 21.71 24.91 58.55
N SER A 23 22.63 25.80 58.15
CA SER A 23 22.79 26.23 56.76
C SER A 23 23.24 25.07 55.86
N ARG A 24 24.22 24.25 56.29
CA ARG A 24 24.62 23.05 55.54
C ARG A 24 23.51 22.02 55.42
N LYS A 25 22.79 21.76 56.52
CA LYS A 25 21.66 20.82 56.52
C LYS A 25 20.49 21.30 55.64
N GLY A 26 20.25 22.61 55.59
CA GLY A 26 19.27 23.22 54.68
C GLY A 26 19.68 23.10 53.21
N GLN A 27 20.97 23.25 52.91
CA GLN A 27 21.51 23.10 51.56
C GLN A 27 21.46 21.64 51.10
N GLU A 28 21.86 20.69 51.95
CA GLU A 28 21.77 19.25 51.67
C GLU A 28 20.32 18.79 51.41
N LEU A 29 19.35 19.29 52.20
CA LEU A 29 17.94 18.99 51.97
C LEU A 29 17.41 19.60 50.66
N HIS A 30 17.89 20.79 50.28
CA HIS A 30 17.52 21.43 49.03
C HIS A 30 18.12 20.69 47.82
N ASP A 31 19.39 20.29 47.90
CA ASP A 31 20.09 19.51 46.88
C ASP A 31 19.46 18.12 46.72
N GLN A 32 19.03 17.50 47.83
CA GLN A 32 18.34 16.21 47.80
C GLN A 32 16.94 16.32 47.18
N ALA A 33 16.19 17.40 47.46
CA ALA A 33 14.91 17.67 46.81
C ALA A 33 15.09 17.95 45.30
N ALA A 34 16.11 18.70 44.91
CA ALA A 34 16.45 18.95 43.52
C ALA A 34 16.84 17.66 42.78
N ALA A 35 17.64 16.79 43.41
CA ALA A 35 18.02 15.50 42.85
C ALA A 35 16.81 14.57 42.64
N LEU A 36 15.86 14.53 43.59
CA LEU A 36 14.63 13.78 43.46
C LEU A 36 13.75 14.30 42.31
N HIS A 37 13.64 15.63 42.18
CA HIS A 37 12.86 16.24 41.10
C HIS A 37 13.47 15.97 39.72
N VAL A 38 14.80 16.05 39.57
CA VAL A 38 15.49 15.71 38.33
C VAL A 38 15.28 14.23 37.97
N ARG A 39 15.34 13.34 38.97
CA ARG A 39 15.08 11.91 38.76
C ARG A 39 13.66 11.67 38.27
N GLU A 40 12.66 12.29 38.89
CA GLU A 40 11.25 12.17 38.47
C GLU A 40 11.04 12.70 37.04
N GLN A 41 11.68 13.81 36.68
CA GLN A 41 11.64 14.34 35.31
C GLN A 41 12.26 13.37 34.30
N TYR A 42 13.39 12.74 34.63
CA TYR A 42 14.00 11.72 33.78
C TYR A 42 13.10 10.48 33.64
N GLU A 43 12.51 10.00 34.74
CA GLU A 43 11.57 8.87 34.72
C GLU A 43 10.36 9.20 33.81
N ASN A 44 9.78 10.38 33.93
CA ASN A 44 8.68 10.84 33.08
C ASN A 44 9.10 10.92 31.60
N MET A 45 10.28 11.47 31.32
CA MET A 45 10.81 11.57 29.96
C MET A 45 11.02 10.19 29.33
N VAL A 46 11.56 9.23 30.07
CA VAL A 46 11.80 7.86 29.59
C VAL A 46 10.47 7.15 29.30
N VAL A 47 9.48 7.30 30.18
CA VAL A 47 8.14 6.73 29.98
C VAL A 47 7.49 7.32 28.73
N GLU A 48 7.55 8.65 28.56
CA GLU A 48 6.97 9.31 27.40
C GLU A 48 7.68 8.94 26.10
N GLN A 49 9.02 8.86 26.12
CA GLN A 49 9.80 8.39 24.98
C GLN A 49 9.45 6.94 24.61
N THR A 50 9.28 6.07 25.60
CA THR A 50 8.88 4.68 25.38
C THR A 50 7.50 4.60 24.73
N LYS A 51 6.55 5.39 25.22
CA LYS A 51 5.19 5.47 24.66
C LYS A 51 5.22 5.95 23.21
N ARG A 52 5.97 7.03 22.91
CA ARG A 52 6.13 7.54 21.54
C ARG A 52 6.78 6.51 20.62
N SER A 53 7.79 5.80 21.10
CA SER A 53 8.46 4.74 20.35
C SER A 53 7.51 3.58 20.03
N GLN A 54 6.70 3.15 21.00
CA GLN A 54 5.69 2.11 20.77
C GLN A 54 4.64 2.50 19.73
N LEU A 55 4.15 3.74 19.80
CA LEU A 55 3.22 4.27 18.80
C LEU A 55 3.84 4.29 17.40
N ALA A 56 5.08 4.78 17.29
CA ALA A 56 5.80 4.79 16.02
C ALA A 56 6.02 3.37 15.45
N LEU A 57 6.33 2.40 16.31
CA LEU A 57 6.45 0.99 15.89
C LEU A 57 5.12 0.41 15.40
N GLN A 58 4.02 0.73 16.08
CA GLN A 58 2.68 0.30 15.68
C GLN A 58 2.28 0.91 14.33
N GLU A 59 2.49 2.22 14.16
CA GLU A 59 2.24 2.92 12.89
C GLU A 59 3.10 2.33 11.76
N ASN A 60 4.37 2.05 12.01
CA ASN A 60 5.25 1.44 11.02
C ASN A 60 4.78 0.03 10.62
N ALA A 61 4.34 -0.78 11.59
CA ALA A 61 3.79 -2.11 11.33
C ALA A 61 2.50 -2.03 10.48
N GLN A 62 1.62 -1.06 10.78
CA GLN A 62 0.41 -0.83 10.01
C GLN A 62 0.72 -0.40 8.57
N LEU A 63 1.65 0.54 8.38
CA LEU A 63 2.07 0.99 7.05
C LEU A 63 2.70 -0.13 6.22
N ARG A 64 3.52 -0.99 6.85
CA ARG A 64 4.08 -2.17 6.18
C ARG A 64 3.00 -3.16 5.75
N SER A 65 1.99 -3.38 6.59
CA SER A 65 0.85 -4.24 6.26
C SER A 65 0.03 -3.69 5.08
N MET A 66 -0.23 -2.38 5.08
CA MET A 66 -0.89 -1.70 3.96
C MET A 66 -0.06 -1.81 2.68
N LEU A 67 1.24 -1.58 2.75
CA LEU A 67 2.14 -1.70 1.61
C LEU A 67 2.10 -3.11 1.01
N ALA A 68 2.23 -4.15 1.85
CA ALA A 68 2.17 -5.54 1.40
C ALA A 68 0.82 -5.87 0.73
N THR A 69 -0.28 -5.36 1.27
CA THR A 69 -1.61 -5.52 0.67
C THR A 69 -1.69 -4.85 -0.70
N MET A 70 -1.17 -3.63 -0.82
CA MET A 70 -1.15 -2.90 -2.09
C MET A 70 -0.25 -3.56 -3.13
N GLU A 71 0.90 -4.09 -2.73
CA GLU A 71 1.81 -4.85 -3.60
C GLU A 71 1.12 -6.12 -4.13
N GLN A 72 0.43 -6.86 -3.26
CA GLN A 72 -0.35 -8.03 -3.66
C GLN A 72 -1.45 -7.66 -4.67
N GLN A 73 -2.20 -6.58 -4.41
CA GLN A 73 -3.21 -6.09 -5.36
C GLN A 73 -2.58 -5.70 -6.70
N ASN A 74 -1.42 -5.04 -6.69
CA ASN A 74 -0.71 -4.69 -7.91
C ASN A 74 -0.28 -5.93 -8.71
N GLN A 75 0.20 -6.97 -8.02
CA GLN A 75 0.56 -8.24 -8.65
C GLN A 75 -0.65 -8.93 -9.30
N VAL A 76 -1.78 -8.98 -8.61
CA VAL A 76 -3.03 -9.55 -9.15
C VAL A 76 -3.52 -8.76 -10.36
N LEU A 77 -3.44 -7.44 -10.33
CA LEU A 77 -3.79 -6.59 -11.47
C LEU A 77 -2.90 -6.89 -12.69
N ARG A 78 -1.58 -7.02 -12.48
CA ARG A 78 -0.65 -7.39 -13.57
C ARG A 78 -0.98 -8.75 -14.19
N GLN A 79 -1.30 -9.74 -13.35
CA GLN A 79 -1.73 -11.07 -13.84
C GLN A 79 -3.02 -10.98 -14.65
N THR A 80 -3.97 -10.17 -14.20
CA THR A 80 -5.25 -9.97 -14.89
C THR A 80 -5.05 -9.27 -16.23
N VAL A 81 -4.17 -8.27 -16.30
CA VAL A 81 -3.80 -7.60 -17.56
C VAL A 81 -3.21 -8.59 -18.54
N HIS A 82 -2.25 -9.43 -18.12
CA HIS A 82 -1.70 -10.45 -18.99
C HIS A 82 -2.75 -11.45 -19.49
N ALA A 83 -3.67 -11.89 -18.62
CA ALA A 83 -4.77 -12.76 -19.04
C ALA A 83 -5.70 -12.09 -20.07
N LEU A 84 -5.95 -10.78 -19.95
CA LEU A 84 -6.72 -10.01 -20.93
C LEU A 84 -5.97 -9.86 -22.26
N GLU A 85 -4.66 -9.67 -22.23
CA GLU A 85 -3.81 -9.63 -23.43
C GLU A 85 -3.86 -10.98 -24.18
N GLU A 86 -3.74 -12.09 -23.46
CA GLU A 86 -3.90 -13.44 -24.05
C GLU A 86 -5.30 -13.67 -24.63
N TYR A 87 -6.34 -13.21 -23.94
CA TYR A 87 -7.71 -13.30 -24.45
C TYR A 87 -7.88 -12.49 -25.73
N ARG A 88 -7.30 -11.28 -25.78
CA ARG A 88 -7.32 -10.43 -26.96
C ARG A 88 -6.60 -11.10 -28.14
N GLU A 89 -5.44 -11.69 -27.92
CA GLU A 89 -4.72 -12.42 -28.98
C GLU A 89 -5.57 -13.57 -29.54
N LYS A 90 -6.19 -14.36 -28.67
CA LYS A 90 -7.11 -15.45 -29.07
C LYS A 90 -8.31 -14.91 -29.85
N HIS A 91 -8.88 -13.78 -29.43
CA HIS A 91 -9.97 -13.13 -30.12
C HIS A 91 -9.54 -12.69 -31.55
N ASP A 92 -8.37 -12.07 -31.69
CA ASP A 92 -7.88 -11.61 -32.99
C ASP A 92 -7.64 -12.79 -33.96
N VAL A 93 -7.14 -13.92 -33.45
CA VAL A 93 -7.04 -15.18 -34.23
C VAL A 93 -8.42 -15.69 -34.65
N GLN A 94 -9.41 -15.68 -33.75
CA GLN A 94 -10.78 -16.10 -34.07
C GLN A 94 -11.41 -15.21 -35.15
N VAL A 95 -11.22 -13.88 -35.08
CA VAL A 95 -11.71 -12.94 -36.09
C VAL A 95 -11.12 -13.25 -37.47
N MET A 96 -9.82 -13.53 -37.53
CA MET A 96 -9.16 -13.94 -38.78
C MET A 96 -9.74 -15.24 -39.34
N HIS A 97 -10.00 -16.23 -38.49
CA HIS A 97 -10.61 -17.49 -38.92
C HIS A 97 -12.04 -17.29 -39.42
N ILE A 98 -12.84 -16.47 -38.74
CA ILE A 98 -14.19 -16.11 -39.18
C ILE A 98 -14.15 -15.44 -40.56
N GLN A 99 -13.24 -14.50 -40.77
CA GLN A 99 -13.09 -13.84 -42.08
C GLN A 99 -12.74 -14.84 -43.18
N GLN A 100 -11.82 -15.77 -42.92
CA GLN A 100 -11.46 -16.82 -43.88
C GLN A 100 -12.66 -17.69 -44.25
N LEU A 101 -13.46 -18.11 -43.27
CA LEU A 101 -14.66 -18.89 -43.50
C LEU A 101 -15.72 -18.09 -44.28
N GLN A 102 -15.89 -16.81 -43.99
CA GLN A 102 -16.81 -15.94 -44.74
C GLN A 102 -16.39 -15.80 -46.20
N ASP A 103 -15.09 -15.61 -46.47
CA ASP A 103 -14.56 -15.54 -47.83
C ASP A 103 -14.75 -16.87 -48.58
N GLU A 104 -14.55 -18.00 -47.90
CA GLU A 104 -14.78 -19.34 -48.48
C GLU A 104 -16.27 -19.56 -48.81
N ILE A 105 -17.19 -19.17 -47.93
CA ILE A 105 -18.63 -19.23 -48.19
C ILE A 105 -18.97 -18.40 -49.43
N LYS A 106 -18.46 -17.17 -49.54
CA LYS A 106 -18.69 -16.30 -50.72
C LYS A 106 -18.22 -16.98 -52.01
N ARG A 107 -17.03 -17.60 -52.00
CA ARG A 107 -16.51 -18.36 -53.16
C ARG A 107 -17.37 -19.56 -53.51
N LEU A 108 -17.79 -20.34 -52.50
CA LEU A 108 -18.64 -21.51 -52.70
C LEU A 108 -20.02 -21.14 -53.25
N GLN A 109 -20.62 -20.05 -52.76
CA GLN A 109 -21.88 -19.53 -53.26
C GLN A 109 -21.77 -19.11 -54.74
N GLN A 110 -20.69 -18.41 -55.11
CA GLN A 110 -20.44 -18.02 -56.50
C GLN A 110 -20.21 -19.24 -57.41
N ALA A 111 -19.43 -20.23 -56.95
CA ALA A 111 -19.20 -21.47 -57.68
C ALA A 111 -20.51 -22.25 -57.87
N ASN A 112 -21.34 -22.34 -56.82
CA ASN A 112 -22.63 -23.02 -56.87
C ASN A 112 -23.60 -22.32 -57.84
N PHE A 113 -23.66 -20.99 -57.82
CA PHE A 113 -24.43 -20.20 -58.78
C PHE A 113 -23.99 -20.48 -60.22
N SER A 114 -22.67 -20.44 -60.47
CA SER A 114 -22.10 -20.68 -61.80
C SER A 114 -22.47 -22.08 -62.31
N LEU A 115 -22.33 -23.10 -61.46
CA LEU A 115 -22.72 -24.48 -61.81
C LEU A 115 -24.22 -24.59 -62.12
N LYS A 116 -25.09 -24.00 -61.30
CA LYS A 116 -26.54 -23.99 -61.55
C LYS A 116 -26.88 -23.32 -62.87
N PHE A 117 -26.21 -22.22 -63.19
CA PHE A 117 -26.40 -21.50 -64.43
C PHE A 117 -25.96 -22.35 -65.64
N TYR A 118 -24.78 -22.98 -65.59
CA TYR A 118 -24.31 -23.88 -66.64
C TYR A 118 -25.25 -25.08 -66.85
N LEU A 119 -25.73 -25.71 -65.77
CA LEU A 119 -26.66 -26.84 -65.86
C LEU A 119 -27.97 -26.48 -66.57
N GLN A 120 -28.54 -25.31 -66.24
CA GLN A 120 -29.72 -24.81 -66.95
C GLN A 120 -29.46 -24.55 -68.43
N GLN A 121 -28.26 -24.09 -68.80
CA GLN A 121 -27.91 -23.91 -70.20
C GLN A 121 -27.75 -25.25 -70.95
N SER A 122 -27.21 -26.29 -70.30
CA SER A 122 -27.05 -27.61 -70.92
C SER A 122 -28.36 -28.41 -71.05
N ASP A 123 -29.35 -28.18 -70.19
CA ASP A 123 -30.66 -28.83 -70.24
C ASP A 123 -31.62 -28.06 -71.17
N HIS A 124 -31.56 -28.32 -72.48
CA HIS A 124 -32.43 -27.70 -73.49
C HIS A 124 -33.90 -28.17 -73.44
N THR A 125 -34.24 -29.12 -72.57
CA THR A 125 -35.58 -29.71 -72.42
C THR A 125 -36.46 -28.97 -71.41
N ILE A 126 -35.91 -28.09 -70.57
CA ILE A 126 -36.67 -27.42 -69.50
C ILE A 126 -37.17 -26.06 -69.96
N HIS A 127 -38.26 -26.05 -70.74
CA HIS A 127 -39.05 -24.84 -70.96
C HIS A 127 -39.79 -24.48 -69.66
N GLY A 128 -39.22 -23.58 -68.84
CA GLY A 128 -39.92 -23.00 -67.69
C GLY A 128 -39.13 -22.83 -66.39
N ALA A 129 -37.84 -23.18 -66.33
CA ALA A 129 -37.03 -22.92 -65.15
C ALA A 129 -36.59 -21.44 -65.08
N PHE A 130 -36.93 -20.75 -63.99
CA PHE A 130 -36.41 -19.41 -63.70
C PHE A 130 -34.89 -19.48 -63.49
N PRO A 131 -34.11 -18.47 -63.96
CA PRO A 131 -32.67 -18.45 -63.75
C PRO A 131 -32.34 -18.48 -62.25
N PRO A 132 -31.23 -19.11 -61.82
CA PRO A 132 -30.82 -19.09 -60.43
C PRO A 132 -30.65 -17.64 -60.00
N GLN A 133 -31.06 -17.34 -58.77
CA GLN A 133 -30.82 -16.02 -58.19
C GLN A 133 -29.32 -15.87 -57.88
N PRO A 134 -28.69 -14.74 -58.25
CA PRO A 134 -27.30 -14.49 -57.88
C PRO A 134 -27.15 -14.44 -56.36
N PRO A 135 -26.02 -14.92 -55.82
CA PRO A 135 -25.77 -14.86 -54.39
C PRO A 135 -25.65 -13.41 -53.91
N ASP A 136 -26.09 -13.15 -52.69
CA ASP A 136 -25.89 -11.85 -52.04
C ASP A 136 -24.46 -11.78 -51.50
N VAL A 137 -23.62 -10.98 -52.16
CA VAL A 137 -22.16 -10.96 -51.95
C VAL A 137 -21.69 -9.80 -51.06
N TYR A 138 -22.61 -8.96 -50.61
CA TYR A 138 -22.32 -7.80 -49.77
C TYR A 138 -22.33 -8.18 -48.28
#